data_AF-A0A9X1IFW1-F1
#
_entry.id   AF-A0A9X1IFW1-F1
#
_cell.length_a   1.000
_cell.length_b   1.000
_cell.length_c   1.000
_cell.angle_alpha   90.00
_cell.angle_beta   90.00
_cell.angle_gamma   90.00
#
_symmetry.space_group_name_H-M   'P 1'
#
loop_
_entity.id
_entity.type
_entity.pdbx_description
1 polymer ?
#
loop_
_entity_poly.entity_id
_entity_poly.type
_entity_poly.pdbx_seq_one_letter_code
_entity_poly.pdbx_strand_id
1 'polypeptide(L)'
;MALEQPQRGPRRLLRSMPAPGRPWLPGTPPELLEDPEAAPEATVPIAAFSGRRTLLPLATPEGPVQATLLAGKLRAVADERPAARLLLEGAPEAVLGLAGRLAADLPLLPPHATLAEEGRALARGEAPRPRRRGPPNLAEADTVEAALLGAIGHLLEVMLHFAPACRLGAGPEGVHQTRVALRRMRSVLKVFRPAARCEALAEFDAGLKALADRLGPARDWDVFLGGLGAQVAEAMPGERRIAALLKAAEAKRQAAYAALRAELEGPGFRRLVLAGLGLLLRRPWRVPEEGAEERLARLEEALPDFAAALLDKRWHKLCSEGEGIEDHSAEALHELRLEAKRMRYAAELFAPLWPGKATRRFQKRLSALQEELGIANDAAVARGLVASLGGSVPAWAVGAVEGFATARVGAARKRALGAWDDLLDAGPSWARP
;
A
#
# COMPACT_ATOMS: atom_id res chain seq x y z
N MET A 1 23.19 0.77 -9.57
CA MET A 1 23.76 -0.50 -10.08
C MET A 1 24.65 -1.07 -8.99
N ALA A 2 24.94 -2.37 -9.04
CA ALA A 2 25.91 -3.03 -8.18
C ALA A 2 26.75 -3.99 -9.03
N LEU A 3 28.06 -4.03 -8.80
CA LEU A 3 28.96 -5.00 -9.42
C LEU A 3 29.19 -6.13 -8.43
N GLU A 4 28.71 -7.33 -8.76
CA GLU A 4 28.99 -8.54 -7.99
C GLU A 4 30.22 -9.26 -8.56
N GLN A 5 31.18 -9.55 -7.70
CA GLN A 5 32.37 -10.34 -8.03
C GLN A 5 32.33 -11.65 -7.24
N PRO A 6 31.75 -12.73 -7.79
CA PRO A 6 31.74 -14.03 -7.12
C PRO A 6 33.15 -14.62 -7.04
N GLN A 7 33.42 -15.49 -6.06
CA GLN A 7 34.71 -16.20 -5.96
C GLN A 7 34.98 -17.11 -7.18
N ARG A 8 33.93 -17.59 -7.84
CA ARG A 8 33.99 -18.40 -9.07
C ARG A 8 32.99 -17.85 -10.08
N GLY A 9 33.43 -17.68 -11.33
CA GLY A 9 32.59 -17.17 -12.42
C GLY A 9 32.84 -15.69 -12.76
N PRO A 10 32.16 -15.17 -13.79
CA PRO A 10 32.37 -13.81 -14.28
C PRO A 10 31.83 -12.76 -13.29
N ARG A 11 32.37 -11.53 -13.39
CA ARG A 11 31.77 -10.34 -12.76
C ARG A 11 30.38 -10.13 -13.34
N ARG A 12 29.44 -9.68 -12.51
CA ARG A 12 28.04 -9.45 -12.89
C ARG A 12 27.65 -8.04 -12.52
N LEU A 13 27.30 -7.22 -13.50
CA LEU A 13 26.69 -5.93 -13.24
C LEU A 13 25.17 -6.14 -13.12
N LEU A 14 24.59 -5.68 -12.01
CA LEU A 14 23.17 -5.85 -11.75
C LEU A 14 22.49 -4.54 -11.35
N ARG A 15 21.21 -4.47 -11.67
CA ARG A 15 20.34 -3.38 -11.26
C ARG A 15 19.83 -3.64 -9.84
N SER A 16 20.39 -2.93 -8.85
CA SER A 16 20.03 -3.08 -7.44
C SER A 16 18.71 -2.39 -7.05
N MET A 17 18.27 -1.42 -7.86
CA MET A 17 17.05 -0.63 -7.68
C MET A 17 16.28 -0.57 -9.00
N PRO A 18 14.95 -0.62 -8.98
CA PRO A 18 14.15 -0.59 -10.19
C PRO A 18 14.44 0.66 -11.03
N ALA A 19 14.47 0.48 -12.35
CA ALA A 19 14.50 1.61 -13.28
C ALA A 19 13.21 2.44 -13.12
N PRO A 20 13.25 3.75 -13.41
CA PRO A 20 12.04 4.54 -13.61
C PRO A 20 11.09 3.82 -14.59
N GLY A 21 9.81 3.77 -14.18
CA GLY A 21 8.64 3.26 -14.89
C GLY A 21 8.61 1.83 -15.44
N ARG A 22 9.71 1.06 -15.38
CA ARG A 22 9.62 -0.41 -15.54
C ARG A 22 8.94 -1.06 -14.33
N PRO A 23 7.98 -1.99 -14.53
CA PRO A 23 7.42 -2.77 -13.45
C PRO A 23 8.51 -3.64 -12.81
N TRP A 24 8.65 -3.55 -11.49
CA TRP A 24 9.50 -4.43 -10.70
C TRP A 24 8.58 -5.19 -9.76
N LEU A 25 8.39 -6.48 -10.03
CA LEU A 25 7.47 -7.29 -9.25
C LEU A 25 8.18 -7.75 -7.96
N PRO A 26 7.44 -7.86 -6.83
CA PRO A 26 8.03 -8.37 -5.61
C PRO A 26 8.59 -9.78 -5.81
N GLY A 27 9.81 -10.01 -5.34
CA GLY A 27 10.49 -11.30 -5.46
C GLY A 27 11.19 -11.54 -6.81
N THR A 28 11.08 -10.64 -7.78
CA THR A 28 11.86 -10.74 -9.02
C THR A 28 13.36 -10.62 -8.71
N PRO A 29 14.21 -11.54 -9.20
CA PRO A 29 15.66 -11.42 -9.12
C PRO A 29 16.15 -10.11 -9.75
N PRO A 30 17.27 -9.54 -9.28
CA PRO A 30 17.81 -8.34 -9.90
C PRO A 30 18.18 -8.58 -11.36
N GLU A 31 17.79 -7.63 -12.23
CA GLU A 31 18.15 -7.62 -13.65
C GLU A 31 19.69 -7.58 -13.81
N LEU A 32 20.22 -8.53 -14.60
CA LEU A 32 21.61 -8.53 -15.05
C LEU A 32 21.74 -7.59 -16.24
N LEU A 33 22.74 -6.71 -16.22
CA LEU A 33 23.03 -5.80 -17.31
C LEU A 33 24.08 -6.44 -18.23
N GLU A 34 23.85 -6.36 -19.54
CA GLU A 34 24.62 -7.08 -20.58
C GLU A 34 26.08 -6.64 -20.68
N ASP A 35 26.40 -5.40 -20.29
CA ASP A 35 27.74 -4.84 -20.36
C ASP A 35 28.34 -4.63 -18.95
N PRO A 36 29.13 -5.58 -18.42
CA PRO A 36 29.86 -5.41 -17.17
C PRO A 36 31.10 -4.51 -17.31
N GLU A 37 31.56 -4.18 -18.53
CA GLU A 37 32.65 -3.22 -18.77
C GLU A 37 32.19 -1.76 -18.71
N ALA A 38 30.87 -1.50 -18.77
CA ALA A 38 30.29 -0.23 -18.38
C ALA A 38 30.46 0.09 -16.87
N ALA A 39 30.97 -0.86 -16.07
CA ALA A 39 31.35 -0.60 -14.68
C ALA A 39 32.66 0.21 -14.64
N PRO A 40 32.77 1.23 -13.77
CA PRO A 40 33.97 2.05 -13.69
C PRO A 40 35.22 1.22 -13.41
N GLU A 41 36.36 1.57 -14.04
CA GLU A 41 37.64 0.83 -13.92
C GLU A 41 38.10 0.67 -12.47
N ALA A 42 37.83 1.68 -11.62
CA ALA A 42 38.11 1.65 -10.19
C ALA A 42 36.85 1.32 -9.38
N THR A 43 36.85 0.17 -8.71
CA THR A 43 35.79 -0.22 -7.76
C THR A 43 36.38 -0.60 -6.41
N VAL A 44 35.63 -0.33 -5.33
CA VAL A 44 36.00 -0.70 -3.96
C VAL A 44 34.94 -1.68 -3.43
N PRO A 45 35.35 -2.84 -2.88
CA PRO A 45 34.40 -3.77 -2.27
C PRO A 45 33.84 -3.16 -0.98
N ILE A 46 32.51 -2.98 -0.93
CA ILE A 46 31.84 -2.41 0.25
C ILE A 46 31.21 -3.47 1.17
N ALA A 47 30.86 -4.64 0.62
CA ALA A 47 30.26 -5.73 1.36
C ALA A 47 30.50 -7.08 0.65
N ALA A 48 30.38 -8.18 1.40
CA ALA A 48 30.48 -9.54 0.89
C ALA A 48 29.42 -10.45 1.54
N PHE A 49 28.79 -11.31 0.74
CA PHE A 49 28.05 -12.45 1.25
C PHE A 49 28.97 -13.67 1.30
N SER A 50 29.06 -14.32 2.46
CA SER A 50 29.83 -15.55 2.67
C SER A 50 28.93 -16.60 3.29
N GLY A 51 28.79 -17.75 2.61
CA GLY A 51 27.87 -18.79 3.03
C GLY A 51 27.86 -20.00 2.13
N ARG A 52 26.90 -20.88 2.38
CA ARG A 52 26.65 -22.08 1.59
C ARG A 52 25.55 -21.81 0.57
N ARG A 53 25.78 -22.25 -0.67
CA ARG A 53 24.76 -22.40 -1.70
C ARG A 53 24.36 -23.86 -1.78
N THR A 54 23.10 -24.16 -1.59
CA THR A 54 22.53 -25.52 -1.67
C THR A 54 21.52 -25.56 -2.80
N LEU A 55 21.66 -26.51 -3.72
CA LEU A 55 20.72 -26.76 -4.80
C LEU A 55 19.84 -27.95 -4.42
N LEU A 56 18.54 -27.75 -4.48
CA LEU A 56 17.53 -28.72 -4.07
C LEU A 56 16.54 -28.88 -5.24
N PRO A 57 16.69 -29.90 -6.10
CA PRO A 57 15.65 -30.26 -7.05
C PRO A 57 14.47 -30.86 -6.29
N LEU A 58 13.27 -30.29 -6.46
CA LEU A 58 12.07 -30.69 -5.75
C LEU A 58 10.99 -31.10 -6.75
N ALA A 59 10.41 -32.27 -6.56
CA ALA A 59 9.18 -32.66 -7.25
C ALA A 59 7.98 -32.10 -6.49
N THR A 60 7.11 -31.34 -7.16
CA THR A 60 5.84 -30.88 -6.59
C THR A 60 4.66 -31.42 -7.39
N PRO A 61 3.44 -31.45 -6.80
CA PRO A 61 2.25 -31.89 -7.53
C PRO A 61 1.99 -31.11 -8.83
N GLU A 62 2.39 -29.84 -8.86
CA GLU A 62 2.17 -28.93 -9.98
C GLU A 62 3.34 -28.90 -10.98
N GLY A 63 4.46 -29.57 -10.68
CA GLY A 63 5.63 -29.65 -11.55
C GLY A 63 6.97 -29.64 -10.80
N PRO A 64 8.11 -29.80 -11.50
CA PRO A 64 9.42 -29.68 -10.88
C PRO A 64 9.73 -28.22 -10.51
N VAL A 65 10.36 -28.03 -9.35
CA VAL A 65 10.91 -26.74 -8.90
C VAL A 65 12.36 -26.92 -8.50
N GLN A 66 13.24 -26.08 -9.05
CA GLN A 66 14.61 -25.96 -8.56
C GLN A 66 14.65 -24.93 -7.45
N ALA A 67 14.93 -25.37 -6.22
CA ALA A 67 15.17 -24.48 -5.09
C ALA A 67 16.67 -24.24 -4.92
N THR A 68 17.07 -22.98 -4.77
CA THR A 68 18.44 -22.58 -4.42
C THR A 68 18.42 -21.86 -3.07
N LEU A 69 19.01 -22.48 -2.04
CA LEU A 69 19.19 -21.87 -0.73
C LEU A 69 20.57 -21.26 -0.61
N LEU A 70 20.62 -19.94 -0.43
CA LEU A 70 21.79 -19.21 0.03
C LEU A 70 21.66 -19.00 1.54
N ALA A 71 22.58 -19.53 2.33
CA ALA A 71 22.56 -19.37 3.79
C ALA A 71 23.96 -19.03 4.31
N GLY A 72 24.09 -17.91 5.02
CA GLY A 72 25.39 -17.44 5.51
C GLY A 72 25.30 -16.09 6.21
N LYS A 73 26.34 -15.28 6.01
CA LYS A 73 26.47 -13.93 6.57
C LYS A 73 26.68 -12.91 5.47
N LEU A 74 26.02 -11.76 5.60
CA LEU A 74 26.36 -10.54 4.88
C LEU A 74 27.29 -9.72 5.77
N ARG A 75 28.45 -9.33 5.22
CA ARG A 75 29.53 -8.65 5.95
C ARG A 75 29.88 -7.35 5.26
N ALA A 76 30.10 -6.31 6.03
CA ALA A 76 30.77 -5.09 5.63
C ALA A 76 31.96 -4.85 6.58
N VAL A 77 32.75 -3.80 6.35
CA VAL A 77 33.94 -3.51 7.19
C VAL A 77 33.55 -3.31 8.66
N ALA A 78 32.46 -2.60 8.91
CA ALA A 78 32.06 -2.21 10.27
C ALA A 78 31.03 -3.15 10.92
N ASP A 79 30.40 -4.06 10.17
CA ASP A 79 29.26 -4.84 10.67
C ASP A 79 29.08 -6.17 9.92
N GLU A 80 28.47 -7.15 10.59
CA GLU A 80 28.05 -8.42 9.98
C GLU A 80 26.70 -8.89 10.51
N ARG A 81 25.92 -9.53 9.63
CA ARG A 81 24.66 -10.15 10.05
C ARG A 81 24.35 -11.44 9.30
N PRO A 82 23.58 -12.36 9.90
CA PRO A 82 23.02 -13.51 9.19
C PRO A 82 22.17 -13.07 7.99
N ALA A 83 22.24 -13.83 6.91
CA ALA A 83 21.42 -13.65 5.72
C ALA A 83 21.09 -15.00 5.09
N ALA A 84 19.82 -15.17 4.72
CA ALA A 84 19.35 -16.31 3.94
C ALA A 84 18.44 -15.85 2.79
N ARG A 85 18.53 -16.56 1.65
CA ARG A 85 17.67 -16.37 0.48
C ARG A 85 17.29 -17.73 -0.09
N LEU A 86 16.02 -17.89 -0.38
CA LEU A 86 15.50 -19.04 -1.12
C LEU A 86 15.02 -18.53 -2.48
N LEU A 87 15.64 -19.04 -3.54
CA LEU A 87 15.21 -18.80 -4.92
C LEU A 87 14.47 -20.04 -5.40
N LEU A 88 13.31 -19.85 -6.02
CA LEU A 88 12.48 -20.91 -6.58
C LEU A 88 12.35 -20.66 -8.07
N GLU A 89 12.75 -21.64 -8.87
CA GLU A 89 12.74 -21.58 -10.34
C GLU A 89 11.92 -22.75 -10.89
N GLY A 90 10.97 -22.48 -11.77
CA GLY A 90 10.04 -23.47 -12.32
C GLY A 90 8.81 -22.81 -12.94
N ALA A 91 7.82 -23.62 -13.30
CA ALA A 91 6.53 -23.10 -13.77
C ALA A 91 5.85 -22.25 -12.68
N PRO A 92 5.13 -21.17 -13.03
CA PRO A 92 4.46 -20.30 -12.06
C PRO A 92 3.60 -21.05 -11.02
N GLU A 93 2.84 -22.04 -11.45
CA GLU A 93 1.96 -22.86 -10.62
C GLU A 93 2.75 -23.66 -9.59
N ALA A 94 3.86 -24.28 -10.00
CA ALA A 94 4.72 -25.06 -9.13
C ALA A 94 5.47 -24.20 -8.12
N VAL A 95 5.98 -23.04 -8.55
CA VAL A 95 6.64 -22.07 -7.67
C VAL A 95 5.67 -21.51 -6.63
N LEU A 96 4.47 -21.10 -7.05
CA LEU A 96 3.45 -20.56 -6.14
C LEU A 96 2.92 -21.64 -5.19
N GLY A 97 2.66 -22.86 -5.68
CA GLY A 97 2.23 -23.99 -4.87
C GLY A 97 3.25 -24.34 -3.79
N LEU A 98 4.54 -24.42 -4.15
CA LEU A 98 5.62 -24.65 -3.19
C LEU A 98 5.76 -23.49 -2.21
N ALA A 99 5.77 -22.24 -2.69
CA ALA A 99 5.87 -21.05 -1.84
C ALA A 99 4.71 -20.98 -0.82
N GLY A 100 3.49 -21.34 -1.23
CA GLY A 100 2.32 -21.44 -0.38
C GLY A 100 2.49 -22.45 0.75
N ARG A 101 2.97 -23.66 0.44
CA ARG A 101 3.26 -24.70 1.43
C ARG A 101 4.36 -24.25 2.40
N LEU A 102 5.47 -23.73 1.89
CA LEU A 102 6.57 -23.26 2.73
C LEU A 102 6.16 -22.08 3.62
N ALA A 103 5.34 -21.17 3.12
CA ALA A 103 4.85 -20.02 3.89
C ALA A 103 3.87 -20.40 5.01
N ALA A 104 3.33 -21.62 5.02
CA ALA A 104 2.55 -22.10 6.17
C ALA A 104 3.45 -22.20 7.41
N ASP A 105 4.63 -22.81 7.25
CA ASP A 105 5.52 -23.19 8.36
C ASP A 105 6.70 -22.23 8.56
N LEU A 106 7.12 -21.53 7.50
CA LEU A 106 8.27 -20.65 7.51
C LEU A 106 7.86 -19.19 7.30
N PRO A 107 8.57 -18.22 7.92
CA PRO A 107 8.33 -16.79 7.74
C PRO A 107 8.90 -16.30 6.39
N LEU A 108 8.50 -16.94 5.30
CA LEU A 108 8.94 -16.61 3.95
C LEU A 108 8.05 -15.52 3.36
N LEU A 109 8.68 -14.40 3.03
CA LEU A 109 8.12 -13.33 2.23
C LEU A 109 9.14 -12.94 1.16
N PRO A 110 8.69 -12.38 0.03
CA PRO A 110 9.59 -11.77 -0.93
C PRO A 110 10.47 -10.72 -0.24
N PRO A 111 11.79 -10.72 -0.48
CA PRO A 111 12.67 -9.75 0.15
C PRO A 111 12.38 -8.35 -0.40
N HIS A 112 12.26 -7.37 0.50
CA HIS A 112 12.03 -5.96 0.19
C HIS A 112 13.26 -5.25 -0.42
N ALA A 113 14.42 -5.93 -0.43
CA ALA A 113 15.67 -5.44 -1.01
C ALA A 113 16.50 -6.59 -1.61
N THR A 114 17.32 -6.27 -2.61
CA THR A 114 18.30 -7.20 -3.18
C THR A 114 19.44 -7.44 -2.17
N LEU A 115 20.18 -8.54 -2.27
CA LEU A 115 21.36 -8.76 -1.42
C LEU A 115 22.40 -7.65 -1.58
N ALA A 116 22.59 -7.15 -2.81
CA ALA A 116 23.47 -6.03 -3.08
C ALA A 116 23.02 -4.73 -2.39
N GLU A 117 21.71 -4.44 -2.40
CA GLU A 117 21.16 -3.27 -1.71
C GLU A 117 21.27 -3.39 -0.19
N GLU A 118 21.05 -4.59 0.35
CA GLU A 118 21.28 -4.89 1.75
C GLU A 118 22.76 -4.76 2.15
N GLY A 119 23.69 -5.19 1.29
CA GLY A 119 25.13 -5.07 1.53
C GLY A 119 25.58 -3.62 1.53
N ARG A 120 25.08 -2.82 0.58
CA ARG A 120 25.30 -1.36 0.56
C ARG A 120 24.80 -0.68 1.83
N ALA A 121 23.59 -1.03 2.26
CA ALA A 121 22.98 -0.48 3.47
C ALA A 121 23.80 -0.81 4.72
N LEU A 122 24.21 -2.08 4.86
CA LEU A 122 25.10 -2.54 5.93
C LEU A 122 26.42 -1.77 5.95
N ALA A 123 27.06 -1.61 4.78
CA ALA A 123 28.33 -0.90 4.66
C ALA A 123 28.27 0.59 5.02
N ARG A 124 27.09 1.20 4.95
CA ARG A 124 26.86 2.62 5.24
C ARG A 124 26.25 2.86 6.62
N GLY A 125 25.88 1.82 7.36
CA GLY A 125 25.08 1.98 8.58
C GLY A 125 23.68 2.57 8.31
N GLU A 126 23.14 2.32 7.12
CA GLU A 126 21.84 2.82 6.66
C GLU A 126 20.80 1.68 6.58
N ALA A 127 19.51 2.04 6.48
CA ALA A 127 18.48 1.08 6.08
C ALA A 127 18.53 0.81 4.56
N PRO A 128 18.14 -0.40 4.09
CA PRO A 128 17.95 -0.65 2.66
C PRO A 128 16.98 0.36 2.07
N ARG A 129 17.31 0.88 0.87
CA ARG A 129 16.42 1.80 0.19
C ARG A 129 15.16 1.05 -0.23
N PRO A 130 13.98 1.65 -0.02
CA PRO A 130 12.74 1.12 -0.57
C PRO A 130 12.80 1.07 -2.09
N ARG A 131 12.40 -0.05 -2.70
CA ARG A 131 12.19 -0.09 -4.16
C ARG A 131 11.07 0.86 -4.57
N ARG A 132 9.98 0.89 -3.78
CA ARG A 132 8.78 1.69 -4.03
C ARG A 132 8.28 2.34 -2.74
N ARG A 133 7.72 3.54 -2.87
CA ARG A 133 6.96 4.26 -1.84
C ARG A 133 5.80 4.98 -2.53
N GLY A 134 4.78 5.34 -1.74
CA GLY A 134 3.69 6.19 -2.24
C GLY A 134 2.85 5.53 -3.35
N PRO A 135 2.21 6.32 -4.22
CA PRO A 135 1.32 5.81 -5.27
C PRO A 135 2.11 5.18 -6.42
N PRO A 136 1.53 4.21 -7.16
CA PRO A 136 2.11 3.72 -8.39
C PRO A 136 2.16 4.84 -9.45
N ASN A 137 3.19 4.80 -10.31
CA ASN A 137 3.25 5.64 -11.51
C ASN A 137 2.84 4.79 -12.72
N LEU A 138 1.77 5.20 -13.40
CA LEU A 138 1.23 4.49 -14.56
C LEU A 138 1.56 5.15 -15.91
N ALA A 139 2.43 6.16 -15.93
CA ALA A 139 2.74 6.91 -17.16
C ALA A 139 3.35 6.05 -18.28
N GLU A 140 4.04 4.97 -17.93
CA GLU A 140 4.71 4.05 -18.88
C GLU A 140 3.90 2.78 -19.15
N ALA A 141 2.64 2.71 -18.70
CA ALA A 141 1.79 1.56 -18.98
C ALA A 141 0.97 1.80 -20.25
N ASP A 142 1.27 1.03 -21.31
CA ASP A 142 0.61 1.16 -22.61
C ASP A 142 -0.84 0.64 -22.58
N THR A 143 -1.08 -0.45 -21.85
CA THR A 143 -2.37 -1.14 -21.79
C THR A 143 -2.97 -1.17 -20.39
N VAL A 144 -4.28 -1.38 -20.32
CA VAL A 144 -5.02 -1.59 -19.07
C VAL A 144 -4.42 -2.72 -18.22
N GLU A 145 -4.05 -3.85 -18.83
CA GLU A 145 -3.41 -4.95 -18.09
C GLU A 145 -2.04 -4.58 -17.54
N ALA A 146 -1.20 -3.91 -18.34
CA ALA A 146 0.12 -3.47 -17.89
C ALA A 146 0.00 -2.54 -16.67
N ALA A 147 -0.99 -1.64 -16.69
CA ALA A 147 -1.30 -0.75 -15.59
C ALA A 147 -1.74 -1.49 -14.32
N LEU A 148 -2.64 -2.48 -14.46
CA LEU A 148 -3.11 -3.30 -13.35
C LEU A 148 -1.96 -4.09 -12.71
N LEU A 149 -1.15 -4.77 -13.51
CA LEU A 149 0.01 -5.55 -13.04
C LEU A 149 1.04 -4.64 -12.36
N GLY A 150 1.35 -3.49 -12.97
CA GLY A 150 2.27 -2.50 -12.42
C GLY A 150 1.78 -1.94 -11.08
N ALA A 151 0.48 -1.62 -10.97
CA ALA A 151 -0.11 -1.11 -9.74
C ALA A 151 -0.12 -2.15 -8.60
N ILE A 152 -0.49 -3.40 -8.89
CA ILE A 152 -0.47 -4.49 -7.91
C ILE A 152 0.97 -4.75 -7.43
N GLY A 153 1.93 -4.91 -8.36
CA GLY A 153 3.33 -5.15 -8.02
C GLY A 153 3.92 -4.02 -7.16
N HIS A 154 3.67 -2.77 -7.54
CA HIS A 154 4.13 -1.59 -6.79
C HIS A 154 3.56 -1.57 -5.37
N LEU A 155 2.26 -1.75 -5.21
CA LEU A 155 1.62 -1.62 -3.90
C LEU A 155 1.94 -2.80 -2.98
N LEU A 156 2.21 -3.99 -3.52
CA LEU A 156 2.77 -5.11 -2.75
C LEU A 156 4.18 -4.77 -2.21
N GLU A 157 5.05 -4.19 -3.03
CA GLU A 157 6.38 -3.71 -2.58
C GLU A 157 6.26 -2.64 -1.47
N VAL A 158 5.33 -1.69 -1.61
CA VAL A 158 5.06 -0.69 -0.57
C VAL A 158 4.61 -1.36 0.73
N MET A 159 3.69 -2.32 0.67
CA MET A 159 3.23 -3.06 1.85
C MET A 159 4.37 -3.84 2.51
N LEU A 160 5.17 -4.56 1.73
CA LEU A 160 6.33 -5.32 2.24
C LEU A 160 7.38 -4.41 2.88
N HIS A 161 7.58 -3.20 2.35
CA HIS A 161 8.50 -2.22 2.94
C HIS A 161 8.03 -1.70 4.30
N PHE A 162 6.75 -1.37 4.45
CA PHE A 162 6.23 -0.74 5.68
C PHE A 162 5.73 -1.72 6.74
N ALA A 163 5.43 -2.98 6.38
CA ALA A 163 4.95 -3.98 7.33
C ALA A 163 5.89 -4.16 8.55
N PRO A 164 7.23 -4.26 8.41
CA PRO A 164 8.13 -4.36 9.56
C PRO A 164 8.13 -3.14 10.50
N ALA A 165 7.73 -1.97 10.00
CA ALA A 165 7.61 -0.74 10.77
C ALA A 165 6.26 -0.61 11.48
N CYS A 166 5.32 -1.53 11.28
CA CYS A 166 4.02 -1.57 11.96
C CYS A 166 4.14 -2.14 13.39
N ARG A 167 5.01 -1.53 14.21
CA ARG A 167 5.29 -1.97 15.58
C ARG A 167 5.34 -0.79 16.53
N LEU A 168 5.02 -1.05 17.80
CA LEU A 168 5.10 -0.04 18.85
C LEU A 168 6.54 0.49 18.95
N GLY A 169 6.69 1.80 19.21
CA GLY A 169 8.00 2.46 19.31
C GLY A 169 8.62 2.89 17.97
N ALA A 170 8.12 2.42 16.82
CA ALA A 170 8.58 2.86 15.50
C ALA A 170 7.85 4.11 14.97
N GLY A 171 6.93 4.66 15.76
CA GLY A 171 6.02 5.74 15.35
C GLY A 171 4.84 5.26 14.49
N PRO A 172 3.87 6.14 14.21
CA PRO A 172 2.63 5.79 13.52
C PRO A 172 2.78 5.60 11.99
N GLU A 173 3.94 5.97 11.43
CA GLU A 173 4.12 6.09 9.99
C GLU A 173 4.04 4.72 9.27
N GLY A 174 4.58 3.66 9.86
CA GLY A 174 4.49 2.31 9.28
C GLY A 174 3.04 1.85 9.11
N VAL A 175 2.21 2.04 10.14
CA VAL A 175 0.78 1.70 10.11
C VAL A 175 0.04 2.63 9.13
N HIS A 176 0.36 3.92 9.13
CA HIS A 176 -0.24 4.90 8.22
C HIS A 176 0.01 4.51 6.75
N GLN A 177 1.27 4.30 6.36
CA GLN A 177 1.64 3.97 4.98
C GLN A 177 1.12 2.60 4.55
N THR A 178 1.14 1.59 5.42
CA THR A 178 0.53 0.29 5.12
C THR A 178 -0.97 0.40 4.86
N ARG A 179 -1.70 1.20 5.67
CA ARG A 179 -3.13 1.47 5.41
C ARG A 179 -3.36 2.24 4.13
N VAL A 180 -2.51 3.22 3.80
CA VAL A 180 -2.58 3.96 2.54
C VAL A 180 -2.40 3.01 1.36
N ALA A 181 -1.42 2.12 1.42
CA ALA A 181 -1.13 1.13 0.38
C ALA A 181 -2.30 0.14 0.19
N LEU A 182 -2.82 -0.43 1.29
CA LEU A 182 -3.99 -1.32 1.26
C LEU A 182 -5.20 -0.65 0.61
N ARG A 183 -5.51 0.58 1.02
CA ARG A 183 -6.65 1.32 0.47
C ARG A 183 -6.46 1.65 -1.01
N ARG A 184 -5.24 2.01 -1.43
CA ARG A 184 -4.90 2.22 -2.84
C ARG A 184 -5.04 0.92 -3.63
N MET A 185 -4.56 -0.20 -3.10
CA MET A 185 -4.68 -1.52 -3.74
C MET A 185 -6.14 -1.86 -3.99
N ARG A 186 -6.98 -1.74 -2.96
CA ARG A 186 -8.42 -2.00 -3.09
C ARG A 186 -9.11 -1.04 -4.08
N SER A 187 -8.66 0.22 -4.14
CA SER A 187 -9.15 1.16 -5.16
C SER A 187 -8.72 0.77 -6.58
N VAL A 188 -7.47 0.33 -6.76
CA VAL A 188 -6.95 -0.21 -8.04
C VAL A 188 -7.81 -1.38 -8.49
N LEU A 189 -8.05 -2.37 -7.62
CA LEU A 189 -8.89 -3.53 -7.93
C LEU A 189 -10.31 -3.12 -8.36
N LYS A 190 -10.90 -2.11 -7.71
CA LYS A 190 -12.21 -1.57 -8.09
C LYS A 190 -12.21 -0.81 -9.41
N VAL A 191 -11.15 -0.06 -9.70
CA VAL A 191 -10.99 0.71 -10.95
C VAL A 191 -10.88 -0.24 -12.14
N PHE A 192 -10.07 -1.28 -12.04
CA PHE A 192 -9.83 -2.24 -13.13
C PHE A 192 -10.82 -3.41 -13.15
N ARG A 193 -11.75 -3.49 -12.19
CA ARG A 193 -12.79 -4.53 -12.13
C ARG A 193 -13.55 -4.73 -13.46
N PRO A 194 -13.92 -3.69 -14.23
CA PRO A 194 -14.61 -3.89 -15.51
C PRO A 194 -13.80 -4.72 -16.54
N ALA A 195 -12.46 -4.68 -16.47
CA ALA A 195 -11.58 -5.40 -17.40
C ALA A 195 -11.08 -6.76 -16.84
N ALA A 196 -10.89 -6.87 -15.52
CA ALA A 196 -10.16 -7.99 -14.90
C ALA A 196 -10.98 -8.77 -13.84
N ARG A 197 -12.32 -8.69 -13.85
CA ARG A 197 -13.15 -9.40 -12.88
C ARG A 197 -12.92 -10.91 -12.98
N CYS A 198 -12.51 -11.51 -11.86
CA CYS A 198 -12.41 -12.95 -11.67
C CYS A 198 -12.49 -13.29 -10.17
N GLU A 199 -12.67 -14.57 -9.83
CA GLU A 199 -12.76 -15.03 -8.44
C GLU A 199 -11.50 -14.73 -7.64
N ALA A 200 -10.31 -15.04 -8.18
CA ALA A 200 -9.04 -14.81 -7.51
C ALA A 200 -8.81 -13.33 -7.14
N LEU A 201 -9.27 -12.39 -7.97
CA LEU A 201 -9.20 -10.96 -7.66
C LEU A 201 -10.17 -10.55 -6.55
N ALA A 202 -11.36 -11.17 -6.51
CA ALA A 202 -12.34 -10.94 -5.45
C ALA A 202 -11.86 -11.49 -4.09
N GLU A 203 -11.29 -12.69 -4.07
CA GLU A 203 -10.66 -13.27 -2.88
C GLU A 203 -9.51 -12.40 -2.37
N PHE A 204 -8.68 -11.88 -3.27
CA PHE A 204 -7.61 -10.97 -2.92
C PHE A 204 -8.15 -9.66 -2.32
N ASP A 205 -9.18 -9.03 -2.89
CA ASP A 205 -9.83 -7.84 -2.27
C ASP A 205 -10.42 -8.15 -0.89
N ALA A 206 -11.01 -9.34 -0.70
CA ALA A 206 -11.53 -9.77 0.59
C ALA A 206 -10.41 -9.93 1.63
N GLY A 207 -9.28 -10.53 1.26
CA GLY A 207 -8.09 -10.62 2.11
C GLY A 207 -7.49 -9.25 2.45
N LEU A 208 -7.42 -8.34 1.48
CA LEU A 208 -6.99 -6.95 1.70
C LEU A 208 -7.95 -6.21 2.65
N LYS A 209 -9.26 -6.45 2.54
CA LYS A 209 -10.25 -5.90 3.47
C LYS A 209 -10.04 -6.43 4.89
N ALA A 210 -9.90 -7.75 5.04
CA ALA A 210 -9.67 -8.36 6.35
C ALA A 210 -8.43 -7.77 7.02
N LEU A 211 -7.32 -7.62 6.28
CA LEU A 211 -6.11 -6.99 6.80
C LEU A 211 -6.34 -5.51 7.14
N ALA A 212 -7.02 -4.74 6.29
CA ALA A 212 -7.33 -3.33 6.56
C ALA A 212 -8.18 -3.14 7.83
N ASP A 213 -9.10 -4.06 8.10
CA ASP A 213 -9.92 -4.06 9.31
C ASP A 213 -9.06 -4.34 10.56
N ARG A 214 -8.07 -5.25 10.47
CA ARG A 214 -7.08 -5.51 11.54
C ARG A 214 -6.14 -4.33 11.81
N LEU A 215 -5.75 -3.57 10.78
CA LEU A 215 -4.95 -2.34 10.94
C LEU A 215 -5.75 -1.15 11.48
N GLY A 216 -7.09 -1.20 11.42
CA GLY A 216 -7.98 -0.10 11.80
C GLY A 216 -7.71 0.42 13.20
N PRO A 217 -7.86 -0.41 14.24
CA PRO A 217 -7.73 0.03 15.62
C PRO A 217 -6.40 0.72 15.95
N ALA A 218 -5.28 0.21 15.46
CA ALA A 218 -3.96 0.81 15.72
C ALA A 218 -3.90 2.24 15.18
N ARG A 219 -4.37 2.44 13.93
CA ARG A 219 -4.39 3.77 13.31
C ARG A 219 -5.40 4.69 13.97
N ASP A 220 -6.57 4.19 14.34
CA ASP A 220 -7.63 5.00 14.92
C ASP A 220 -7.17 5.56 16.29
N TRP A 221 -6.49 4.74 17.10
CA TRP A 221 -5.85 5.20 18.34
C TRP A 221 -4.66 6.14 18.10
N ASP A 222 -3.81 5.89 17.10
CA ASP A 222 -2.73 6.84 16.75
C ASP A 222 -3.29 8.21 16.36
N VAL A 223 -4.36 8.24 15.55
CA VAL A 223 -5.04 9.48 15.12
C VAL A 223 -5.70 10.18 16.29
N PHE A 224 -6.35 9.42 17.17
CA PHE A 224 -6.98 9.99 18.36
C PHE A 224 -5.95 10.63 19.29
N LEU A 225 -4.91 9.89 19.67
CA LEU A 225 -3.88 10.35 20.60
C LEU A 225 -3.04 11.50 20.05
N GLY A 226 -2.73 11.50 18.74
CA GLY A 226 -2.02 12.60 18.08
C GLY A 226 -2.91 13.74 17.58
N GLY A 227 -4.23 13.63 17.74
CA GLY A 227 -5.21 14.56 17.19
C GLY A 227 -6.14 15.09 18.27
N LEU A 228 -7.40 14.66 18.26
CA LEU A 228 -8.44 15.18 19.16
C LEU A 228 -8.08 14.99 20.64
N GLY A 229 -7.50 13.83 21.00
CA GLY A 229 -7.07 13.56 22.38
C GLY A 229 -5.99 14.53 22.87
N ALA A 230 -4.99 14.83 22.03
CA ALA A 230 -3.97 15.82 22.34
C ALA A 230 -4.56 17.24 22.48
N GLN A 231 -5.45 17.63 21.56
CA GLN A 231 -6.12 18.94 21.60
C GLN A 231 -6.93 19.14 22.89
N VAL A 232 -7.63 18.10 23.36
CA VAL A 232 -8.38 18.16 24.62
C VAL A 232 -7.43 18.26 25.81
N ALA A 233 -6.30 17.57 25.79
CA ALA A 233 -5.28 17.67 26.83
C ALA A 233 -4.67 19.06 26.93
N GLU A 234 -4.36 19.68 25.78
CA GLU A 234 -3.82 21.03 25.68
C GLU A 234 -4.81 22.09 26.18
N ALA A 235 -6.10 21.93 25.86
CA ALA A 235 -7.15 22.85 26.31
C ALA A 235 -7.48 22.71 27.81
N MET A 236 -7.13 21.58 28.44
CA MET A 236 -7.43 21.28 29.85
C MET A 236 -6.18 20.79 30.59
N PRO A 237 -5.14 21.64 30.72
CA PRO A 237 -3.88 21.23 31.31
C PRO A 237 -4.05 20.80 32.78
N GLY A 238 -3.50 19.65 33.13
CA GLY A 238 -3.54 19.11 34.50
C GLY A 238 -4.86 18.44 34.90
N GLU A 239 -5.86 18.38 34.02
CA GLU A 239 -7.12 17.70 34.30
C GLU A 239 -6.93 16.18 34.39
N ARG A 240 -7.01 15.65 35.63
CA ARG A 240 -6.74 14.24 35.95
C ARG A 240 -7.66 13.27 35.21
N ARG A 241 -8.90 13.68 34.93
CA ARG A 241 -9.88 12.82 34.22
C ARG A 241 -9.51 12.65 32.74
N ILE A 242 -9.00 13.71 32.09
CA ILE A 242 -8.46 13.63 30.72
C ILE A 242 -7.19 12.79 30.71
N ALA A 243 -6.28 12.98 31.68
CA ALA A 243 -5.07 12.16 31.79
C ALA A 243 -5.38 10.65 31.94
N ALA A 244 -6.40 10.30 32.73
CA ALA A 244 -6.86 8.93 32.87
C ALA A 244 -7.42 8.36 31.55
N LEU A 245 -8.18 9.16 30.80
CA LEU A 245 -8.71 8.78 29.49
C LEU A 245 -7.58 8.50 28.48
N LEU A 246 -6.59 9.39 28.40
CA LEU A 246 -5.46 9.23 27.48
C LEU A 246 -4.59 8.02 27.84
N LYS A 247 -4.41 7.74 29.13
CA LYS A 247 -3.75 6.52 29.60
C LYS A 247 -4.50 5.26 29.16
N ALA A 248 -5.83 5.25 29.25
CA ALA A 248 -6.65 4.13 28.78
C ALA A 248 -6.58 3.97 27.24
N ALA A 249 -6.60 5.08 26.50
CA ALA A 249 -6.42 5.08 25.05
C ALA A 249 -5.05 4.54 24.62
N GLU A 250 -3.97 4.91 25.32
CA GLU A 250 -2.62 4.37 25.08
C GLU A 250 -2.57 2.86 25.36
N ALA A 251 -3.23 2.36 26.40
CA ALA A 251 -3.31 0.92 26.65
C ALA A 251 -4.03 0.18 25.49
N LYS A 252 -5.13 0.74 24.96
CA LYS A 252 -5.82 0.20 23.78
C LYS A 252 -4.94 0.23 22.53
N ARG A 253 -4.18 1.31 22.33
CA ARG A 253 -3.20 1.42 21.24
C ARG A 253 -2.15 0.33 21.33
N GLN A 254 -1.56 0.10 22.50
CA GLN A 254 -0.55 -0.94 22.71
C GLN A 254 -1.11 -2.34 22.38
N ALA A 255 -2.32 -2.65 22.84
CA ALA A 255 -3.00 -3.89 22.51
C ALA A 255 -3.26 -4.03 20.99
N ALA A 256 -3.69 -2.95 20.33
CA ALA A 256 -3.91 -2.94 18.88
C ALA A 256 -2.62 -3.17 18.09
N TYR A 257 -1.50 -2.57 18.50
CA TYR A 257 -0.19 -2.80 17.88
C TYR A 257 0.31 -4.23 18.10
N ALA A 258 0.09 -4.81 19.27
CA ALA A 258 0.43 -6.21 19.54
C ALA A 258 -0.36 -7.17 18.63
N ALA A 259 -1.67 -6.96 18.51
CA ALA A 259 -2.52 -7.75 17.60
C ALA A 259 -2.12 -7.58 16.13
N LEU A 260 -1.84 -6.35 15.70
CA LEU A 260 -1.39 -6.07 14.34
C LEU A 260 -0.06 -6.76 14.03
N ARG A 261 0.90 -6.73 14.95
CA ARG A 261 2.19 -7.40 14.78
C ARG A 261 2.01 -8.91 14.59
N ALA A 262 1.19 -9.54 15.42
CA ALA A 262 0.90 -10.97 15.30
C ALA A 262 0.27 -11.33 13.94
N GLU A 263 -0.61 -10.48 13.39
CA GLU A 263 -1.20 -10.66 12.06
C GLU A 263 -0.14 -10.57 10.95
N LEU A 264 0.73 -9.55 11.00
CA LEU A 264 1.77 -9.31 9.98
C LEU A 264 2.91 -10.35 10.04
N GLU A 265 3.20 -10.90 11.22
CA GLU A 265 4.14 -12.01 11.40
C GLU A 265 3.47 -13.38 11.15
N GLY A 266 2.15 -13.41 10.99
CA GLY A 266 1.34 -14.61 10.84
C GLY A 266 1.22 -15.15 9.40
N PRO A 267 0.70 -16.37 9.23
CA PRO A 267 0.54 -16.99 7.91
C PRO A 267 -0.55 -16.31 7.06
N GLY A 268 -1.49 -15.58 7.68
CA GLY A 268 -2.51 -14.81 6.97
C GLY A 268 -1.90 -13.75 6.05
N PHE A 269 -0.98 -12.94 6.58
CA PHE A 269 -0.27 -11.94 5.78
C PHE A 269 0.59 -12.57 4.68
N ARG A 270 1.28 -13.67 4.96
CA ARG A 270 2.09 -14.39 3.95
C ARG A 270 1.24 -14.91 2.80
N ARG A 271 0.11 -15.56 3.11
CA ARG A 271 -0.84 -16.02 2.09
C ARG A 271 -1.41 -14.87 1.27
N LEU A 272 -1.70 -13.72 1.89
CA LEU A 272 -2.18 -12.54 1.18
C LEU A 272 -1.14 -12.02 0.18
N VAL A 273 0.13 -11.92 0.59
CA VAL A 273 1.22 -11.52 -0.31
C VAL A 273 1.37 -12.52 -1.46
N LEU A 274 1.34 -13.83 -1.18
CA LEU A 274 1.42 -14.87 -2.20
C LEU A 274 0.21 -14.86 -3.15
N ALA A 275 -1.00 -14.58 -2.67
CA ALA A 275 -2.17 -14.40 -3.53
C ALA A 275 -1.98 -13.23 -4.51
N GLY A 276 -1.43 -12.11 -4.02
CA GLY A 276 -1.05 -10.98 -4.88
C GLY A 276 0.00 -11.34 -5.93
N LEU A 277 1.02 -12.11 -5.57
CA LEU A 277 1.99 -12.66 -6.53
C LEU A 277 1.33 -13.62 -7.53
N GLY A 278 0.36 -14.42 -7.07
CA GLY A 278 -0.44 -15.29 -7.92
C GLY A 278 -1.18 -14.53 -9.01
N LEU A 279 -1.78 -13.38 -8.69
CA LEU A 279 -2.42 -12.52 -9.69
C LEU A 279 -1.42 -12.05 -10.76
N LEU A 280 -0.21 -11.66 -10.34
CA LEU A 280 0.83 -11.15 -11.24
C LEU A 280 1.37 -12.21 -12.19
N LEU A 281 1.57 -13.44 -11.69
CA LEU A 281 2.18 -14.52 -12.45
C LEU A 281 1.18 -15.29 -13.31
N ARG A 282 -0.02 -15.57 -12.77
CA ARG A 282 -1.03 -16.42 -13.43
C ARG A 282 -2.02 -15.65 -14.29
N ARG A 283 -2.19 -14.34 -14.06
CA ARG A 283 -3.17 -13.48 -14.74
C ARG A 283 -4.55 -14.16 -14.88
N PRO A 284 -5.19 -14.54 -13.75
CA PRO A 284 -6.36 -15.44 -13.75
C PRO A 284 -7.59 -14.89 -14.49
N TRP A 285 -7.62 -13.59 -14.81
CA TRP A 285 -8.66 -12.97 -15.64
C TRP A 285 -8.53 -13.28 -17.14
N ARG A 286 -7.42 -13.90 -17.59
CA ARG A 286 -7.21 -14.36 -18.98
C ARG A 286 -7.74 -15.77 -19.27
N VAL A 287 -8.41 -16.41 -18.30
CA VAL A 287 -8.97 -17.76 -18.50
C VAL A 287 -10.04 -17.71 -19.61
N PRO A 288 -10.01 -18.66 -20.58
CA PRO A 288 -10.99 -18.72 -21.67
C PRO A 288 -12.34 -19.22 -21.14
N GLU A 289 -13.19 -18.29 -20.74
CA GLU A 289 -14.59 -18.49 -20.33
C GLU A 289 -15.51 -17.54 -21.11
N GLU A 290 -16.82 -17.60 -20.90
CA GLU A 290 -17.77 -16.70 -21.57
C GLU A 290 -17.40 -15.22 -21.35
N GLY A 291 -17.43 -14.43 -22.43
CA GLY A 291 -17.01 -13.02 -22.42
C GLY A 291 -15.49 -12.77 -22.37
N ALA A 292 -14.67 -13.80 -22.61
CA ALA A 292 -13.20 -13.67 -22.59
C ALA A 292 -12.67 -12.74 -23.68
N GLU A 293 -13.27 -12.71 -24.87
CA GLU A 293 -12.85 -11.85 -25.97
C GLU A 293 -13.05 -10.37 -25.63
N GLU A 294 -14.23 -9.99 -25.10
CA GLU A 294 -14.49 -8.62 -24.69
C GLU A 294 -13.59 -8.21 -23.51
N ARG A 295 -13.36 -9.10 -22.53
CA ARG A 295 -12.40 -8.83 -21.45
C ARG A 295 -10.99 -8.64 -21.97
N LEU A 296 -10.55 -9.47 -22.91
CA LEU A 296 -9.23 -9.36 -23.51
C LEU A 296 -9.07 -8.03 -24.26
N ALA A 297 -10.07 -7.65 -25.07
CA ALA A 297 -10.09 -6.35 -25.74
C ALA A 297 -10.00 -5.18 -24.74
N ARG A 298 -10.70 -5.27 -23.59
CA ARG A 298 -10.61 -4.26 -22.51
C ARG A 298 -9.25 -4.24 -21.81
N LEU A 299 -8.59 -5.37 -21.69
CA LEU A 299 -7.25 -5.48 -21.10
C LEU A 299 -6.17 -4.92 -22.02
N GLU A 300 -6.39 -4.99 -23.33
CA GLU A 300 -5.50 -4.50 -24.39
C GLU A 300 -5.81 -3.05 -24.81
N GLU A 301 -6.95 -2.49 -24.36
CA GLU A 301 -7.32 -1.08 -24.52
C GLU A 301 -6.18 -0.15 -24.07
N ALA A 302 -5.97 0.93 -24.81
CA ALA A 302 -5.00 1.95 -24.46
C ALA A 302 -5.36 2.58 -23.11
N LEU A 303 -4.40 2.63 -22.18
CA LEU A 303 -4.65 3.09 -20.83
C LEU A 303 -5.27 4.51 -20.75
N PRO A 304 -4.84 5.50 -21.54
CA PRO A 304 -5.44 6.85 -21.51
C PRO A 304 -6.94 6.86 -21.83
N ASP A 305 -7.39 6.06 -22.80
CA ASP A 305 -8.78 6.02 -23.24
C ASP A 305 -9.68 5.40 -22.16
N PHE A 306 -9.25 4.26 -21.62
CA PHE A 306 -9.90 3.60 -20.50
C PHE A 306 -10.01 4.54 -19.28
N ALA A 307 -8.90 5.22 -18.96
CA ALA A 307 -8.83 6.13 -17.83
C ALA A 307 -9.76 7.35 -18.02
N ALA A 308 -9.78 7.94 -19.22
CA ALA A 308 -10.62 9.10 -19.53
C ALA A 308 -12.11 8.75 -19.39
N ALA A 309 -12.55 7.64 -20.00
CA ALA A 309 -13.94 7.19 -19.92
C ALA A 309 -14.37 6.88 -18.48
N LEU A 310 -13.50 6.24 -17.69
CA LEU A 310 -13.79 5.92 -16.29
C LEU A 310 -13.87 7.17 -15.41
N LEU A 311 -12.92 8.10 -15.56
CA LEU A 311 -12.90 9.35 -14.80
C LEU A 311 -14.09 10.23 -15.15
N ASP A 312 -14.46 10.31 -16.42
CA ASP A 312 -15.63 11.07 -16.88
C ASP A 312 -16.93 10.54 -16.27
N LYS A 313 -17.13 9.21 -16.30
CA LYS A 313 -18.29 8.58 -15.64
C LYS A 313 -18.34 8.86 -14.14
N ARG A 314 -17.20 8.83 -13.44
CA ARG A 314 -17.13 9.12 -12.00
C ARG A 314 -17.36 10.59 -11.69
N TRP A 315 -16.87 11.48 -12.53
CA TRP A 315 -17.10 12.91 -12.41
C TRP A 315 -18.59 13.23 -12.54
N HIS A 316 -19.27 12.70 -13.56
CA HIS A 316 -20.72 12.88 -13.72
C HIS A 316 -21.50 12.35 -12.51
N LYS A 317 -21.14 11.17 -11.99
CA LYS A 317 -21.75 10.62 -10.78
C LYS A 317 -21.53 11.51 -9.56
N LEU A 318 -20.30 12.00 -9.38
CA LEU A 318 -19.96 12.90 -8.27
C LEU A 318 -20.77 14.20 -8.35
N CYS A 319 -20.86 14.83 -9.53
CA CYS A 319 -21.66 16.04 -9.73
C CYS A 319 -23.13 15.80 -9.45
N SER A 320 -23.69 14.67 -9.92
CA SER A 320 -25.08 14.31 -9.67
C SER A 320 -25.36 14.06 -8.19
N GLU A 321 -24.47 13.38 -7.47
CA GLU A 321 -24.61 13.17 -6.03
C GLU A 321 -24.42 14.45 -5.22
N GLY A 322 -23.65 15.41 -5.73
CA GLY A 322 -23.38 16.72 -5.10
C GLY A 322 -24.37 17.82 -5.49
N GLU A 323 -25.35 17.54 -6.34
CA GLU A 323 -26.38 18.50 -6.71
C GLU A 323 -27.25 18.85 -5.48
N GLY A 324 -27.49 20.14 -5.26
CA GLY A 324 -28.22 20.63 -4.09
C GLY A 324 -27.55 20.29 -2.75
N ILE A 325 -26.21 20.28 -2.72
CA ILE A 325 -25.42 19.95 -1.52
C ILE A 325 -25.80 20.77 -0.28
N GLU A 326 -26.34 21.98 -0.46
CA GLU A 326 -26.82 22.84 0.60
C GLU A 326 -27.89 22.16 1.46
N ASP A 327 -28.76 21.37 0.82
CA ASP A 327 -29.92 20.71 1.42
C ASP A 327 -29.66 19.26 1.85
N HIS A 328 -28.43 18.76 1.66
CA HIS A 328 -28.10 17.37 1.98
C HIS A 328 -28.26 17.05 3.47
N SER A 329 -28.78 15.85 3.73
CA SER A 329 -28.75 15.22 5.05
C SER A 329 -27.33 14.74 5.40
N ALA A 330 -27.12 14.31 6.64
CA ALA A 330 -25.84 13.74 7.06
C ALA A 330 -25.50 12.44 6.29
N GLU A 331 -26.52 11.66 5.94
CA GLU A 331 -26.40 10.44 5.14
C GLU A 331 -26.05 10.75 3.69
N ALA A 332 -26.70 11.75 3.08
CA ALA A 332 -26.37 12.19 1.72
C ALA A 332 -24.92 12.72 1.64
N LEU A 333 -24.49 13.54 2.61
CA LEU A 333 -23.09 13.99 2.71
C LEU A 333 -22.11 12.81 2.92
N HIS A 334 -22.53 11.75 3.60
CA HIS A 334 -21.71 10.54 3.75
C HIS A 334 -21.51 9.82 2.42
N GLU A 335 -22.58 9.61 1.65
CA GLU A 335 -22.50 8.99 0.33
C GLU A 335 -21.66 9.84 -0.64
N LEU A 336 -21.89 11.16 -0.67
CA LEU A 336 -21.07 12.09 -1.44
C LEU A 336 -19.59 11.98 -1.07
N ARG A 337 -19.26 11.85 0.22
CA ARG A 337 -17.88 11.63 0.67
C ARG A 337 -17.30 10.32 0.13
N LEU A 338 -18.09 9.26 0.10
CA LEU A 338 -17.64 7.98 -0.45
C LEU A 338 -17.33 8.10 -1.94
N GLU A 339 -18.16 8.81 -2.70
CA GLU A 339 -17.92 9.04 -4.12
C GLU A 339 -16.75 10.00 -4.37
N ALA A 340 -16.63 11.10 -3.62
CA ALA A 340 -15.47 11.99 -3.70
C ALA A 340 -14.16 11.24 -3.42
N LYS A 341 -14.17 10.30 -2.46
CA LYS A 341 -13.03 9.44 -2.14
C LYS A 341 -12.73 8.44 -3.27
N ARG A 342 -13.76 7.86 -3.90
CA ARG A 342 -13.61 6.99 -5.09
C ARG A 342 -13.01 7.80 -6.24
N MET A 343 -13.52 9.00 -6.50
CA MET A 343 -13.02 9.90 -7.53
C MET A 343 -11.56 10.26 -7.28
N ARG A 344 -11.20 10.60 -6.04
CA ARG A 344 -9.82 10.96 -5.70
C ARG A 344 -8.85 9.83 -5.97
N TYR A 345 -9.16 8.59 -5.57
CA TYR A 345 -8.24 7.48 -5.83
C TYR A 345 -8.08 7.18 -7.32
N ALA A 346 -9.14 7.32 -8.12
CA ALA A 346 -9.03 7.17 -9.57
C ALA A 346 -8.18 8.30 -10.18
N ALA A 347 -8.45 9.55 -9.79
CA ALA A 347 -7.72 10.72 -10.28
C ALA A 347 -6.24 10.72 -9.83
N GLU A 348 -5.93 10.25 -8.61
CA GLU A 348 -4.54 10.05 -8.16
C GLU A 348 -3.81 8.97 -8.96
N LEU A 349 -4.50 7.87 -9.27
CA LEU A 349 -3.94 6.73 -9.99
C LEU A 349 -3.57 7.10 -11.43
N PHE A 350 -4.41 7.87 -12.11
CA PHE A 350 -4.24 8.23 -13.52
C PHE A 350 -3.62 9.61 -13.76
N ALA A 351 -3.38 10.41 -12.73
CA ALA A 351 -2.73 11.70 -12.88
C ALA A 351 -1.39 11.70 -13.65
N PRO A 352 -0.56 10.64 -13.59
CA PRO A 352 0.65 10.59 -14.41
C PRO A 352 0.40 10.59 -15.92
N LEU A 353 -0.80 10.25 -16.40
CA LEU A 353 -1.16 10.28 -17.82
C LEU A 353 -1.38 11.70 -18.35
N TRP A 354 -1.81 12.62 -17.49
CA TRP A 354 -2.04 14.03 -17.83
C TRP A 354 -1.30 14.93 -16.83
N PRO A 355 0.04 15.00 -16.89
CA PRO A 355 0.80 15.83 -15.97
C PRO A 355 0.54 17.31 -16.25
N GLY A 356 0.26 18.10 -15.22
CA GLY A 356 0.02 19.53 -15.45
C GLY A 356 -0.54 20.28 -14.26
N LYS A 357 -0.64 21.61 -14.41
CA LYS A 357 -1.22 22.50 -13.39
C LYS A 357 -2.71 22.21 -13.17
N ALA A 358 -3.46 21.88 -14.24
CA ALA A 358 -4.88 21.55 -14.16
C ALA A 358 -5.12 20.30 -13.28
N THR A 359 -4.40 19.20 -13.55
CA THR A 359 -4.49 17.96 -12.76
C THR A 359 -4.15 18.16 -11.29
N ARG A 360 -3.06 18.90 -11.00
CA ARG A 360 -2.70 19.24 -9.61
C ARG A 360 -3.76 20.10 -8.93
N ARG A 361 -4.35 21.07 -9.64
CA ARG A 361 -5.43 21.92 -9.13
C ARG A 361 -6.66 21.08 -8.81
N PHE A 362 -7.12 20.23 -9.74
CA PHE A 362 -8.25 19.33 -9.54
C PHE A 362 -8.04 18.42 -8.32
N GLN A 363 -6.90 17.74 -8.23
CA GLN A 363 -6.57 16.88 -7.09
C GLN A 363 -6.55 17.65 -5.77
N LYS A 364 -5.99 18.87 -5.75
CA LYS A 364 -5.96 19.72 -4.55
C LYS A 364 -7.38 20.08 -4.09
N ARG A 365 -8.26 20.51 -5.01
CA ARG A 365 -9.64 20.86 -4.68
C ARG A 365 -10.45 19.65 -4.22
N LEU A 366 -10.26 18.51 -4.88
CA LEU A 366 -10.91 17.26 -4.49
C LEU A 366 -10.43 16.76 -3.12
N SER A 367 -9.15 16.95 -2.78
CA SER A 367 -8.64 16.67 -1.42
C SER A 367 -9.28 17.58 -0.39
N ALA A 368 -9.37 18.88 -0.67
CA ALA A 368 -9.99 19.85 0.24
C ALA A 368 -11.46 19.52 0.53
N LEU A 369 -12.25 19.19 -0.49
CA LEU A 369 -13.63 18.73 -0.31
C LEU A 369 -13.68 17.48 0.59
N GLN A 370 -12.83 16.48 0.31
CA GLN A 370 -12.84 15.23 1.04
C GLN A 370 -12.33 15.38 2.49
N GLU A 371 -11.47 16.37 2.77
CA GLU A 371 -11.02 16.73 4.11
C GLU A 371 -12.17 17.33 4.91
N GLU A 372 -12.91 18.29 4.34
CA GLU A 372 -14.05 18.92 5.03
C GLU A 372 -15.20 17.93 5.27
N LEU A 373 -15.58 17.13 4.27
CA LEU A 373 -16.55 16.03 4.43
C LEU A 373 -16.03 14.94 5.39
N GLY A 374 -14.71 14.86 5.59
CA GLY A 374 -14.07 13.92 6.51
C GLY A 374 -14.26 14.25 7.98
N ILE A 375 -14.42 15.53 8.34
CA ILE A 375 -14.45 15.98 9.74
C ILE A 375 -15.58 15.31 10.54
N ALA A 376 -16.78 15.18 9.94
CA ALA A 376 -17.92 14.53 10.59
C ALA A 376 -17.66 13.04 10.86
N ASN A 377 -17.01 12.36 9.92
CA ASN A 377 -16.61 10.96 10.09
C ASN A 377 -15.53 10.82 11.18
N ASP A 378 -14.54 11.70 11.21
CA ASP A 378 -13.46 11.65 12.19
C ASP A 378 -14.00 11.91 13.61
N ALA A 379 -14.95 12.83 13.75
CA ALA A 379 -15.69 13.04 14.98
C ALA A 379 -16.50 11.78 15.40
N ALA A 380 -17.19 11.11 14.46
CA ALA A 380 -17.91 9.88 14.73
C ALA A 380 -16.96 8.73 15.17
N VAL A 381 -15.81 8.58 14.51
CA VAL A 381 -14.78 7.60 14.91
C VAL A 381 -14.25 7.91 16.30
N ALA A 382 -13.92 9.17 16.59
CA ALA A 382 -13.43 9.57 17.92
C ALA A 382 -14.46 9.28 19.02
N ARG A 383 -15.75 9.57 18.79
CA ARG A 383 -16.84 9.21 19.72
C ARG A 383 -16.92 7.71 19.95
N GLY A 384 -16.88 6.90 18.89
CA GLY A 384 -16.85 5.44 19.00
C GLY A 384 -15.65 4.91 19.79
N LEU A 385 -14.46 5.51 19.60
CA LEU A 385 -13.26 5.15 20.35
C LEU A 385 -13.42 5.43 21.84
N VAL A 386 -13.82 6.65 22.23
CA VAL A 386 -13.99 6.97 23.66
C VAL A 386 -15.12 6.18 24.32
N ALA A 387 -16.21 5.90 23.59
CA ALA A 387 -17.27 5.01 24.06
C ALA A 387 -16.74 3.59 24.30
N SER A 388 -15.82 3.09 23.47
CA SER A 388 -15.20 1.76 23.64
C SER A 388 -14.32 1.61 24.88
N LEU A 389 -13.97 2.73 25.55
CA LEU A 389 -13.28 2.71 26.84
C LEU A 389 -14.24 2.36 27.98
N GLY A 390 -15.56 2.54 27.81
CA GLY A 390 -16.58 2.18 28.79
C GLY A 390 -16.37 2.82 30.17
N GLY A 391 -16.80 2.12 31.24
CA GLY A 391 -16.67 2.59 32.63
C GLY A 391 -15.23 2.64 33.17
N SER A 392 -14.23 2.32 32.36
CA SER A 392 -12.81 2.43 32.76
C SER A 392 -12.30 3.87 32.79
N VAL A 393 -13.07 4.82 32.26
CA VAL A 393 -12.73 6.24 32.22
C VAL A 393 -13.88 7.09 32.78
N PRO A 394 -13.59 8.28 33.35
CA PRO A 394 -14.64 9.16 33.86
C PRO A 394 -15.58 9.62 32.74
N ALA A 395 -16.90 9.50 32.95
CA ALA A 395 -17.92 9.91 31.97
C ALA A 395 -17.78 11.39 31.53
N TRP A 396 -17.35 12.26 32.46
CA TRP A 396 -17.06 13.65 32.15
C TRP A 396 -15.96 13.81 31.10
N ALA A 397 -14.90 12.99 31.13
CA ALA A 397 -13.81 13.06 30.16
C ALA A 397 -14.27 12.62 28.77
N VAL A 398 -15.14 11.61 28.70
CA VAL A 398 -15.80 11.20 27.45
C VAL A 398 -16.61 12.37 26.90
N GLY A 399 -17.51 12.95 27.71
CA GLY A 399 -18.33 14.09 27.29
C GLY A 399 -17.51 15.31 26.84
N ALA A 400 -16.37 15.58 27.47
CA ALA A 400 -15.45 16.63 27.03
C ALA A 400 -14.92 16.38 25.61
N VAL A 401 -14.46 15.16 25.32
CA VAL A 401 -14.01 14.78 23.96
C VAL A 401 -15.15 14.88 22.94
N GLU A 402 -16.35 14.40 23.29
CA GLU A 402 -17.52 14.48 22.40
C GLU A 402 -17.94 15.93 22.12
N GLY A 403 -17.86 16.81 23.12
CA GLY A 403 -18.10 18.24 22.97
C GLY A 403 -17.12 18.88 21.98
N PHE A 404 -15.82 18.61 22.14
CA PHE A 404 -14.79 19.09 21.20
C PHE A 404 -15.02 18.56 19.78
N ALA A 405 -15.36 17.28 19.63
CA ALA A 405 -15.67 16.68 18.33
C ALA A 405 -16.87 17.37 17.67
N THR A 406 -17.94 17.63 18.42
CA THR A 406 -19.17 18.27 17.93
C THR A 406 -18.91 19.71 17.47
N ALA A 407 -18.14 20.49 18.24
CA ALA A 407 -17.76 21.84 17.89
C ALA A 407 -17.03 21.93 16.54
N ARG A 408 -16.18 20.93 16.23
CA ARG A 408 -15.47 20.86 14.94
C ARG A 408 -16.38 20.58 13.76
N VAL A 409 -17.42 19.75 13.94
CA VAL A 409 -18.38 19.42 12.87
C VAL A 409 -19.21 20.63 12.45
N GLY A 410 -19.63 21.47 13.40
CA GLY A 410 -20.46 22.64 13.11
C GLY A 410 -19.84 23.60 12.06
N ALA A 411 -18.53 23.78 12.09
CA ALA A 411 -17.82 24.64 11.14
C ALA A 411 -17.50 23.95 9.79
N ALA A 412 -17.56 22.62 9.71
CA ALA A 412 -17.15 21.86 8.53
C ALA A 412 -18.14 21.96 7.36
N ARG A 413 -19.46 22.03 7.63
CA ARG A 413 -20.48 22.07 6.57
C ARG A 413 -20.28 23.24 5.63
N LYS A 414 -20.14 24.46 6.16
CA LYS A 414 -19.92 25.68 5.35
C LYS A 414 -18.64 25.59 4.51
N ARG A 415 -17.56 25.03 5.06
CA ARG A 415 -16.31 24.85 4.32
C ARG A 415 -16.42 23.77 3.25
N ALA A 416 -17.18 22.71 3.49
CA ALA A 416 -17.47 21.68 2.50
C ALA A 416 -18.22 22.25 1.28
N LEU A 417 -19.19 23.15 1.51
CA LEU A 417 -19.88 23.86 0.42
C LEU A 417 -18.91 24.71 -0.41
N GLY A 418 -18.10 25.55 0.24
CA GLY A 418 -17.10 26.33 -0.50
C GLY A 418 -16.05 25.46 -1.24
N ALA A 419 -15.66 24.33 -0.66
CA ALA A 419 -14.76 23.37 -1.30
C ALA A 419 -15.41 22.61 -2.47
N TRP A 420 -16.74 22.46 -2.46
CA TRP A 420 -17.52 21.90 -3.54
C TRP A 420 -17.54 22.86 -4.74
N ASP A 421 -17.86 24.13 -4.52
CA ASP A 421 -17.85 25.17 -5.56
C ASP A 421 -16.46 25.28 -6.20
N ASP A 422 -15.41 25.37 -5.36
CA ASP A 422 -14.02 25.39 -5.79
C ASP A 422 -13.62 24.16 -6.66
N LEU A 423 -14.25 23.00 -6.42
CA LEU A 423 -14.00 21.78 -7.19
C LEU A 423 -14.72 21.82 -8.54
N LEU A 424 -15.96 22.28 -8.58
CA LEU A 424 -16.72 22.46 -9.82
C LEU A 424 -16.03 23.46 -10.76
N ASP A 425 -15.57 24.59 -10.21
CA ASP A 425 -14.82 25.62 -10.93
C ASP A 425 -13.49 25.10 -11.50
N ALA A 426 -12.82 24.21 -10.76
CA ALA A 426 -11.56 23.64 -11.23
C ALA A 426 -11.74 22.76 -12.47
N GLY A 427 -12.89 22.07 -12.56
CA GLY A 427 -13.28 21.15 -13.62
C GLY A 427 -12.38 19.91 -13.73
N PRO A 428 -12.79 18.89 -14.50
CA PRO A 428 -11.95 17.73 -14.78
C PRO A 428 -10.70 18.12 -15.57
N SER A 429 -9.65 17.30 -15.50
CA SER A 429 -8.32 17.61 -16.04
C SER A 429 -7.81 16.64 -17.11
N TRP A 430 -8.55 15.56 -17.39
CA TRP A 430 -8.23 14.59 -18.43
C TRP A 430 -8.82 15.02 -19.78
N ALA A 431 -8.23 14.53 -20.87
CA ALA A 431 -8.82 14.66 -22.20
C ALA A 431 -10.16 13.94 -22.21
N ARG A 432 -11.25 14.65 -22.54
CA ARG A 432 -12.56 14.03 -22.71
C ARG A 432 -12.60 13.33 -24.08
N PRO A 433 -13.05 12.08 -24.17
CA PRO A 433 -13.20 11.37 -25.43
C PRO A 433 -14.24 12.02 -26.35
#